data_AF-A0A352DSY0-F1
#
_entry.id   AF-A0A352DSY0-F1
#
_cell.length_a   1.000
_cell.length_b   1.000
_cell.length_c   1.000
_cell.angle_alpha   90.00
_cell.angle_beta   90.00
_cell.angle_gamma   90.00
#
_symmetry.space_group_name_H-M   'P 1'
#
loop_
_entity.id
_entity.type
_entity.pdbx_description
1 polymer ?
#
loop_
_entity_poly.entity_id
_entity_poly.type
_entity_poly.pdbx_seq_one_letter_code
_entity_poly.pdbx_strand_id
1 'polypeptide(L)'
;MRGALTSWTCEIIDGRPDEVSGVVEGKPEVSPDGVKNCVLASEAAYWWRGHNGEGWTCSGAARAITNDCGIWIRQPYPEVRLDLTKYNDVTAGKWGSAKPPDEIRNIGRQHLVRTATFLKSVEEIRDFLYAGYGCYFCSMLKWSNARDENGFSPVVVGSWAHAQGLVGFDDRPETIALYGEPLAAVLNSWGGRWNRGPRTVRGTSLQIPEGAYWTKASVLLRGQVVALSSVAGWPARKLTNYGAEGNV
;
A
#
# COMPACT_ATOMS: atom_id res chain seq x y z
N MET A 1 -2.11 -4.12 0.83
CA MET A 1 -0.87 -4.20 0.04
C MET A 1 -0.33 -2.87 -0.48
N ARG A 2 -1.15 -1.90 -0.91
CA ARG A 2 -0.61 -0.60 -1.40
C ARG A 2 0.27 0.13 -0.37
N GLY A 3 -0.13 0.17 0.90
CA GLY A 3 0.71 0.72 1.98
C GLY A 3 2.07 0.02 2.04
N ALA A 4 2.10 -1.31 2.10
CA ALA A 4 3.36 -2.06 2.16
C ALA A 4 4.26 -1.82 0.94
N LEU A 5 3.67 -1.72 -0.27
CA LEU A 5 4.42 -1.40 -1.49
C LEU A 5 5.03 0.01 -1.42
N THR A 6 4.29 1.00 -0.90
CA THR A 6 4.81 2.35 -0.70
C THR A 6 5.99 2.34 0.28
N SER A 7 5.85 1.71 1.45
CA SER A 7 6.95 1.65 2.45
C SER A 7 8.20 1.05 1.82
N TRP A 8 8.04 -0.10 1.18
CA TRP A 8 9.17 -0.81 0.57
C TRP A 8 9.84 -0.02 -0.55
N THR A 9 9.06 0.64 -1.40
CA THR A 9 9.60 1.46 -2.49
C THR A 9 10.38 2.65 -1.93
N CYS A 10 9.87 3.31 -0.89
CA CYS A 10 10.56 4.41 -0.23
C CYS A 10 11.86 3.94 0.41
N GLU A 11 11.88 2.79 1.06
CA GLU A 11 13.09 2.20 1.65
C GLU A 11 14.16 1.86 0.62
N ILE A 12 13.76 1.26 -0.51
CA ILE A 12 14.68 0.98 -1.63
C ILE A 12 15.31 2.27 -2.17
N ILE A 13 14.53 3.36 -2.28
CA ILE A 13 15.00 4.65 -2.79
C ILE A 13 15.92 5.35 -1.79
N ASP A 14 15.56 5.33 -0.51
CA ASP A 14 16.31 5.95 0.59
C ASP A 14 17.60 5.16 0.90
N GLY A 15 17.65 3.87 0.55
CA GLY A 15 18.84 3.03 0.68
C GLY A 15 19.23 2.74 2.14
N ARG A 16 18.30 2.96 3.08
CA ARG A 16 18.53 2.65 4.50
C ARG A 16 18.51 1.15 4.73
N PRO A 17 19.40 0.63 5.58
CA PRO A 17 19.36 -0.77 5.96
C PRO A 17 18.10 -1.05 6.79
N ASP A 18 17.50 -2.22 6.59
CA ASP A 18 16.46 -2.75 7.45
C ASP A 18 16.92 -2.75 8.91
N GLU A 19 16.09 -2.17 9.77
CA GLU A 19 16.42 -1.88 11.18
C GLU A 19 16.73 -3.12 12.03
N VAL A 20 16.32 -4.30 11.59
CA VAL A 20 16.53 -5.56 12.31
C VAL A 20 17.71 -6.35 11.74
N SER A 21 17.79 -6.51 10.42
CA SER A 21 18.80 -7.33 9.76
C SER A 21 20.07 -6.56 9.36
N GLY A 22 20.00 -5.22 9.30
CA GLY A 22 21.08 -4.36 8.81
C GLY A 22 21.30 -4.45 7.29
N VAL A 23 20.41 -5.12 6.56
CA VAL A 23 20.53 -5.33 5.11
C VAL A 23 19.86 -4.19 4.37
N VAL A 24 20.54 -3.61 3.38
CA VAL A 24 19.91 -2.66 2.44
C VAL A 24 19.03 -3.43 1.48
N GLU A 25 17.75 -3.07 1.46
CA GLU A 25 16.73 -3.72 0.65
C GLU A 25 16.78 -3.21 -0.80
N GLY A 26 16.40 -4.07 -1.74
CA GLY A 26 16.49 -3.83 -3.18
C GLY A 26 15.23 -4.25 -3.92
N LYS A 27 15.17 -3.85 -5.19
CA LYS A 27 14.03 -4.19 -6.05
C LYS A 27 14.00 -5.69 -6.36
N PRO A 28 12.82 -6.33 -6.33
CA PRO A 28 12.64 -7.70 -6.79
C PRO A 28 12.69 -7.74 -8.31
N GLU A 29 12.90 -8.93 -8.88
CA GLU A 29 12.52 -9.18 -10.26
C GLU A 29 11.03 -9.48 -10.32
N VAL A 30 10.31 -8.73 -11.16
CA VAL A 30 8.86 -8.90 -11.35
C VAL A 30 8.59 -8.90 -12.84
N SER A 31 7.81 -9.86 -13.30
CA SER A 31 7.39 -9.93 -14.70
C SER A 31 6.51 -8.73 -15.07
N PRO A 32 6.41 -8.36 -16.37
CA PRO A 32 5.49 -7.32 -16.82
C PRO A 32 4.03 -7.59 -16.40
N ASP A 33 3.62 -8.86 -16.36
CA ASP A 33 2.29 -9.25 -15.88
C ASP A 33 2.15 -9.02 -14.36
N GLY A 34 3.18 -9.34 -13.57
CA GLY A 34 3.16 -9.06 -12.14
C GLY A 34 3.11 -7.56 -11.81
N VAL A 35 3.79 -6.72 -12.59
CA VAL A 35 3.71 -5.25 -12.48
C VAL A 35 2.29 -4.76 -12.76
N LYS A 36 1.65 -5.24 -13.84
CA LYS A 36 0.25 -4.91 -14.16
C LYS A 36 -0.73 -5.35 -13.07
N ASN A 37 -0.39 -6.38 -12.29
CA ASN A 37 -1.19 -6.93 -11.20
C ASN A 37 -0.77 -6.43 -9.80
N CYS A 38 -0.17 -5.23 -9.73
CA CYS A 38 0.14 -4.52 -8.49
C CYS A 38 1.37 -5.01 -7.70
N VAL A 39 2.35 -5.68 -8.33
CA VAL A 39 3.65 -6.13 -7.77
C VAL A 39 3.57 -7.05 -6.54
N LEU A 40 2.82 -6.68 -5.51
CA LEU A 40 2.52 -7.46 -4.33
C LEU A 40 1.20 -8.22 -4.47
N ALA A 41 1.20 -9.49 -4.11
CA ALA A 41 0.04 -10.35 -4.08
C ALA A 41 -0.76 -10.17 -2.79
N SER A 42 -1.94 -9.56 -2.89
CA SER A 42 -2.84 -9.32 -1.75
C SER A 42 -3.46 -10.57 -1.16
N GLU A 43 -3.63 -11.61 -1.98
CA GLU A 43 -4.21 -12.89 -1.64
C GLU A 43 -3.49 -13.52 -0.45
N ALA A 44 -2.17 -13.37 -0.41
CA ALA A 44 -1.34 -13.94 0.64
C ALA A 44 -1.71 -13.44 2.04
N ALA A 45 -2.05 -12.15 2.17
CA ALA A 45 -2.55 -11.62 3.43
C ALA A 45 -3.99 -12.08 3.71
N TYR A 46 -4.85 -12.12 2.69
CA TYR A 46 -6.26 -12.54 2.83
C TYR A 46 -6.42 -13.95 3.40
N TRP A 47 -5.45 -14.84 3.19
CA TRP A 47 -5.45 -16.19 3.75
C TRP A 47 -5.43 -16.24 5.28
N TRP A 48 -5.10 -15.12 5.94
CA TRP A 48 -5.01 -15.03 7.41
C TRP A 48 -6.23 -14.33 8.03
N ARG A 49 -7.31 -14.14 7.26
CA ARG A 49 -8.50 -13.41 7.73
C ARG A 49 -9.34 -14.16 8.76
N GLY A 50 -9.31 -15.50 8.74
CA GLY A 50 -9.97 -16.35 9.74
C GLY A 50 -11.47 -16.58 9.53
N HIS A 51 -12.02 -16.26 8.35
CA HIS A 51 -13.39 -16.58 7.95
C HIS A 51 -13.54 -16.67 6.42
N ASN A 52 -14.60 -17.33 5.93
CA ASN A 52 -14.86 -17.44 4.48
C ASN A 52 -15.60 -16.25 3.87
N GLY A 53 -16.14 -15.34 4.68
CA GLY A 53 -16.76 -14.10 4.17
C GLY A 53 -15.77 -13.17 3.47
N GLU A 54 -16.33 -12.24 2.70
CA GLU A 54 -15.60 -11.12 2.10
C GLU A 54 -15.27 -10.03 3.12
N GLY A 55 -14.23 -9.24 2.82
CA GLY A 55 -13.80 -8.14 3.67
C GLY A 55 -12.88 -8.56 4.83
N TRP A 56 -12.22 -7.56 5.41
CA TRP A 56 -11.31 -7.74 6.53
C TRP A 56 -11.02 -6.40 7.22
N THR A 57 -10.42 -6.41 8.41
CA THR A 57 -10.04 -5.18 9.11
C THR A 57 -8.62 -4.76 8.76
N CYS A 58 -8.35 -3.44 8.73
CA CYS A 58 -7.00 -2.92 8.51
C CYS A 58 -6.01 -3.44 9.54
N SER A 59 -6.42 -3.54 10.81
CA SER A 59 -5.62 -4.09 11.89
C SER A 59 -5.31 -5.58 11.72
N GLY A 60 -6.28 -6.39 11.26
CA GLY A 60 -6.08 -7.79 10.95
C GLY A 60 -5.08 -7.98 9.82
N ALA A 61 -5.23 -7.18 8.75
CA ALA A 61 -4.29 -7.16 7.63
C ALA A 61 -2.88 -6.77 8.06
N ALA A 62 -2.75 -5.73 8.89
CA ALA A 62 -1.45 -5.29 9.42
C ALA A 62 -0.80 -6.41 10.23
N ARG A 63 -1.55 -7.02 11.14
CA ARG A 63 -1.07 -8.12 11.99
C ARG A 63 -0.56 -9.30 11.16
N ALA A 64 -1.27 -9.66 10.09
CA ALA A 64 -0.89 -10.81 9.26
C ALA A 64 0.42 -10.57 8.53
N ILE A 65 0.60 -9.39 7.93
CA ILE A 65 1.84 -9.07 7.19
C ILE A 65 3.02 -8.80 8.13
N THR A 66 2.78 -8.42 9.39
CA THR A 66 3.88 -8.24 10.36
C THR A 66 4.28 -9.52 11.10
N ASN A 67 3.36 -10.47 11.30
CA ASN A 67 3.62 -11.63 12.16
C ASN A 67 3.58 -12.99 11.45
N ASP A 68 2.75 -13.12 10.41
CA ASP A 68 2.37 -14.42 9.90
C ASP A 68 2.87 -14.68 8.48
N CYS A 69 2.75 -13.72 7.57
CA CYS A 69 2.89 -13.98 6.15
C CYS A 69 3.71 -12.98 5.35
N GLY A 70 4.13 -11.86 5.93
CA GLY A 70 4.91 -10.86 5.21
C GLY A 70 4.21 -10.33 3.97
N ILE A 71 5.01 -9.91 3.00
CA ILE A 71 4.54 -9.55 1.66
C ILE A 71 5.01 -10.60 0.65
N TRP A 72 4.25 -10.73 -0.43
CA TRP A 72 4.50 -11.71 -1.49
C TRP A 72 4.55 -11.00 -2.83
N ILE A 73 5.50 -11.37 -3.69
CA ILE A 73 5.62 -10.84 -5.05
C ILE A 73 4.66 -11.57 -6.00
N ARG A 74 4.16 -10.85 -7.01
CA ARG A 74 3.37 -11.35 -8.13
C ARG A 74 4.24 -12.22 -9.06
N GLN A 75 4.36 -13.50 -8.72
CA GLN A 75 5.13 -14.49 -9.47
C GLN A 75 4.60 -15.91 -9.19
N PRO A 76 5.04 -16.93 -9.97
CA PRO A 76 4.83 -18.32 -9.59
C PRO A 76 5.72 -18.74 -8.40
N TYR A 77 5.20 -19.61 -7.54
CA TYR A 77 5.89 -20.27 -6.42
C TYR A 77 5.75 -21.80 -6.59
N PRO A 78 6.56 -22.42 -7.46
CA PRO A 78 6.44 -23.84 -7.81
C PRO A 78 6.60 -24.79 -6.61
N GLU A 79 7.42 -24.40 -5.63
CA GLU A 79 7.73 -25.16 -4.42
C GLU A 79 6.48 -25.47 -3.58
N VAL A 80 5.45 -24.62 -3.66
CA VAL A 80 4.15 -24.79 -2.98
C VAL A 80 2.98 -24.88 -3.96
N ARG A 81 3.28 -25.15 -5.24
CA ARG A 81 2.30 -25.31 -6.34
C ARG A 81 1.28 -24.17 -6.39
N LEU A 82 1.79 -22.95 -6.33
CA LEU A 82 0.97 -21.74 -6.29
C LEU A 82 1.41 -20.78 -7.39
N ASP A 83 0.46 -20.15 -8.07
CA ASP A 83 0.74 -19.04 -8.99
C ASP A 83 0.02 -17.78 -8.52
N LEU A 84 0.80 -16.76 -8.18
CA LEU A 84 0.31 -15.44 -7.75
C LEU A 84 0.53 -14.35 -8.81
N THR A 85 0.98 -14.70 -10.02
CA THR A 85 1.31 -13.73 -11.07
C THR A 85 0.16 -12.78 -11.39
N LYS A 86 -1.09 -13.24 -11.28
CA LYS A 86 -2.31 -12.47 -11.50
C LYS A 86 -3.24 -12.57 -10.30
N TYR A 87 -4.02 -11.51 -10.07
CA TYR A 87 -5.03 -11.57 -9.02
C TYR A 87 -6.09 -12.62 -9.34
N ASN A 88 -6.43 -13.46 -8.35
CA ASN A 88 -7.49 -14.45 -8.46
C ASN A 88 -8.29 -14.53 -7.14
N ASP A 89 -9.60 -14.38 -7.22
CA ASP A 89 -10.53 -14.42 -6.09
C ASP A 89 -10.62 -15.81 -5.43
N VAL A 90 -10.62 -16.88 -6.23
CA VAL A 90 -10.51 -18.26 -5.74
C VAL A 90 -9.22 -18.45 -4.93
N THR A 91 -8.10 -17.95 -5.45
CA THR A 91 -6.82 -18.00 -4.73
C THR A 91 -6.89 -17.16 -3.45
N ALA A 92 -7.48 -15.96 -3.49
CA ALA A 92 -7.66 -15.10 -2.30
C ALA A 92 -8.49 -15.79 -1.20
N GLY A 93 -9.46 -16.61 -1.58
CA GLY A 93 -10.34 -17.36 -0.67
C GLY A 93 -9.79 -18.71 -0.19
N LYS A 94 -8.69 -19.21 -0.77
CA LYS A 94 -8.19 -20.59 -0.61
C LYS A 94 -8.12 -21.10 0.84
N TRP A 95 -7.71 -20.23 1.76
CA TRP A 95 -7.62 -20.54 3.19
C TRP A 95 -8.42 -19.56 4.05
N GLY A 96 -9.48 -18.92 3.54
CA GLY A 96 -10.20 -17.87 4.26
C GLY A 96 -10.55 -18.22 5.71
N SER A 97 -11.18 -19.39 5.95
CA SER A 97 -11.56 -19.90 7.28
C SER A 97 -10.54 -20.83 7.95
N ALA A 98 -9.39 -21.08 7.33
CA ALA A 98 -8.38 -22.02 7.81
C ALA A 98 -7.03 -21.32 7.93
N LYS A 99 -6.07 -21.95 8.62
CA LYS A 99 -4.68 -21.46 8.55
C LYS A 99 -4.02 -22.07 7.32
N PRO A 100 -3.24 -21.29 6.54
CA PRO A 100 -2.38 -21.86 5.50
C PRO A 100 -1.41 -22.89 6.07
N PRO A 101 -0.95 -23.86 5.28
CA PRO A 101 0.13 -24.77 5.65
C PRO A 101 1.40 -24.03 6.10
N ASP A 102 2.19 -24.65 6.98
CA ASP A 102 3.41 -24.04 7.52
C ASP A 102 4.44 -23.67 6.43
N GLU A 103 4.49 -24.42 5.33
CA GLU A 103 5.32 -24.08 4.15
C GLU A 103 4.99 -22.70 3.57
N ILE A 104 3.69 -22.34 3.50
CA ILE A 104 3.25 -21.00 3.08
C ILE A 104 3.71 -19.97 4.10
N ARG A 105 3.50 -20.25 5.38
CA ARG A 105 3.93 -19.35 6.46
C ARG A 105 5.45 -19.10 6.42
N ASN A 106 6.23 -20.14 6.17
CA ASN A 106 7.69 -20.07 6.14
C ASN A 106 8.22 -19.21 5.01
N ILE A 107 7.62 -19.29 3.81
CA ILE A 107 7.94 -18.39 2.69
C ILE A 107 7.61 -16.95 3.08
N GLY A 108 6.38 -16.71 3.56
CA GLY A 108 5.92 -15.38 3.91
C GLY A 108 6.74 -14.69 5.01
N ARG A 109 7.19 -15.45 6.02
CA ARG A 109 8.01 -14.93 7.13
C ARG A 109 9.41 -14.48 6.72
N GLN A 110 9.88 -14.81 5.53
CA GLN A 110 11.12 -14.25 5.00
C GLN A 110 10.98 -12.75 4.69
N HIS A 111 9.74 -12.27 4.56
CA HIS A 111 9.43 -10.98 3.98
C HIS A 111 8.49 -10.13 4.85
N LEU A 112 8.74 -10.12 6.15
CA LEU A 112 7.89 -9.42 7.12
C LEU A 112 7.97 -7.91 6.97
N VAL A 113 6.82 -7.27 7.11
CA VAL A 113 6.74 -5.86 7.50
C VAL A 113 7.13 -5.77 8.98
N ARG A 114 8.04 -4.86 9.35
CA ARG A 114 8.58 -4.81 10.72
C ARG A 114 7.56 -4.31 11.72
N THR A 115 6.97 -3.15 11.45
CA THR A 115 6.05 -2.51 12.39
C THR A 115 4.80 -2.01 11.69
N ALA A 116 3.70 -2.03 12.43
CA ALA A 116 2.48 -1.36 12.06
C ALA A 116 1.98 -0.52 13.25
N THR A 117 1.52 0.70 12.98
CA THR A 117 0.98 1.59 14.02
C THR A 117 -0.27 2.32 13.54
N PHE A 118 -1.15 2.69 14.47
CA PHE A 118 -2.31 3.51 14.18
C PHE A 118 -1.94 4.99 14.21
N LEU A 119 -2.40 5.72 13.21
CA LEU A 119 -2.31 7.18 13.18
C LEU A 119 -3.65 7.78 13.64
N LYS A 120 -3.60 8.78 14.51
CA LYS A 120 -4.75 9.34 15.23
C LYS A 120 -4.98 10.82 14.93
N SER A 121 -4.08 11.47 14.22
CA SER A 121 -4.18 12.89 13.84
C SER A 121 -3.85 13.12 12.37
N VAL A 122 -4.28 14.26 11.85
CA VAL A 122 -3.98 14.67 10.46
C VAL A 122 -2.47 14.90 10.29
N GLU A 123 -1.85 15.46 11.31
CA GLU A 123 -0.41 15.74 11.39
C GLU A 123 0.39 14.44 11.34
N GLU A 124 0.04 13.42 12.13
CA GLU A 124 0.69 12.11 12.05
C GLU A 124 0.55 11.49 10.66
N ILE A 125 -0.62 11.57 10.02
CA ILE A 125 -0.82 11.05 8.66
C ILE A 125 0.12 11.72 7.66
N ARG A 126 0.20 13.05 7.71
CA ARG A 126 1.09 13.83 6.84
C ARG A 126 2.55 13.46 7.10
N ASP A 127 2.96 13.47 8.36
CA ASP A 127 4.37 13.33 8.74
C ASP A 127 4.88 11.91 8.44
N PHE A 128 4.07 10.87 8.67
CA PHE A 128 4.42 9.50 8.29
C PHE A 128 4.51 9.33 6.77
N LEU A 129 3.56 9.87 6.00
CA LEU A 129 3.61 9.83 4.54
C LEU A 129 4.85 10.56 4.00
N TYR A 130 5.16 11.74 4.56
CA TYR A 130 6.33 12.52 4.17
C TYR A 130 7.64 11.79 4.50
N ALA A 131 7.70 11.11 5.63
CA ALA A 131 8.85 10.29 6.03
C ALA A 131 8.99 8.98 5.22
N GLY A 132 8.09 8.70 4.26
CA GLY A 132 8.15 7.54 3.38
C GLY A 132 7.46 6.29 3.93
N TYR A 133 6.74 6.39 5.04
CA TYR A 133 6.01 5.25 5.60
C TYR A 133 4.74 4.97 4.79
N GLY A 134 4.56 3.69 4.47
CA GLY A 134 3.41 3.21 3.75
C GLY A 134 2.13 3.31 4.55
N CYS A 135 1.22 4.21 4.18
CA CYS A 135 -0.03 4.41 4.89
C CYS A 135 -1.25 3.89 4.11
N TYR A 136 -2.22 3.35 4.83
CA TYR A 136 -3.52 2.95 4.28
C TYR A 136 -4.61 3.15 5.34
N PHE A 137 -5.86 3.23 4.91
CA PHE A 137 -6.98 3.39 5.83
C PHE A 137 -8.16 2.50 5.46
N CYS A 138 -8.93 2.13 6.47
CA CYS A 138 -10.22 1.44 6.34
C CYS A 138 -11.33 2.35 6.80
N SER A 139 -12.44 2.36 6.07
CA SER A 139 -13.64 3.06 6.51
C SER A 139 -14.90 2.41 5.93
N MET A 140 -16.05 2.90 6.38
CA MET A 140 -17.36 2.66 5.75
C MET A 140 -17.78 3.84 4.86
N LEU A 141 -16.87 4.76 4.56
CA LEU A 141 -17.19 5.97 3.81
C LEU A 141 -17.22 5.70 2.32
N LYS A 142 -17.99 6.52 1.62
CA LYS A 142 -18.17 6.48 0.17
C LYS A 142 -17.81 7.83 -0.42
N TRP A 143 -17.09 7.81 -1.54
CA TRP A 143 -16.70 9.02 -2.28
C TRP A 143 -17.40 9.12 -3.63
N SER A 144 -17.53 10.34 -4.14
CA SER A 144 -17.89 10.56 -5.53
C SER A 144 -16.86 9.95 -6.47
N ASN A 145 -17.32 9.24 -7.51
CA ASN A 145 -16.46 8.82 -8.62
C ASN A 145 -16.27 9.91 -9.68
N ALA A 146 -16.77 11.12 -9.45
CA ALA A 146 -16.49 12.32 -10.22
C ALA A 146 -15.72 13.32 -9.35
N ARG A 147 -14.49 13.63 -9.76
CA ARG A 147 -13.67 14.68 -9.16
C ARG A 147 -14.13 16.05 -9.65
N ASP A 148 -13.97 17.06 -8.80
CA ASP A 148 -14.05 18.46 -9.20
C ASP A 148 -12.84 18.89 -10.07
N GLU A 149 -12.78 20.17 -10.43
CA GLU A 149 -11.73 20.72 -11.28
C GLU A 149 -10.31 20.61 -10.71
N ASN A 150 -10.18 20.46 -9.39
CA ASN A 150 -8.90 20.33 -8.69
C ASN A 150 -8.59 18.88 -8.29
N GLY A 151 -9.42 17.93 -8.71
CA GLY A 151 -9.23 16.52 -8.41
C GLY A 151 -9.80 16.06 -7.07
N PHE A 152 -10.59 16.88 -6.39
CA PHE A 152 -11.24 16.54 -5.12
C PHE A 152 -12.54 15.77 -5.35
N SER A 153 -12.71 14.70 -4.59
CA SER A 153 -13.94 13.92 -4.53
C SER A 153 -14.59 14.12 -3.15
N PRO A 154 -15.82 14.66 -3.06
CA PRO A 154 -16.52 14.73 -1.79
C PRO A 154 -16.97 13.34 -1.32
N VAL A 155 -17.13 13.20 0.00
CA VAL A 155 -17.88 12.07 0.59
C VAL A 155 -19.34 12.22 0.19
N VAL A 156 -19.97 11.13 -0.22
CA VAL A 156 -21.39 11.09 -0.65
C VAL A 156 -22.17 10.07 0.17
N VAL A 157 -23.50 10.14 0.09
CA VAL A 157 -24.39 9.21 0.78
C VAL A 157 -24.16 7.77 0.30
N GLY A 158 -24.16 6.86 1.26
CA GLY A 158 -23.91 5.43 1.09
C GLY A 158 -22.67 4.98 1.86
N SER A 159 -22.32 3.70 1.71
CA SER A 159 -21.22 3.09 2.45
C SER A 159 -20.46 2.09 1.58
N TRP A 160 -19.13 2.07 1.76
CA TRP A 160 -18.24 1.04 1.23
C TRP A 160 -17.39 0.50 2.35
N ALA A 161 -17.48 -0.80 2.64
CA ALA A 161 -16.49 -1.45 3.48
C ALA A 161 -15.20 -1.60 2.67
N HIS A 162 -14.29 -0.63 2.80
CA HIS A 162 -13.12 -0.57 1.91
C HIS A 162 -11.84 -0.15 2.61
N ALA A 163 -10.73 -0.75 2.14
CA ALA A 163 -9.36 -0.42 2.53
C ALA A 163 -8.65 0.24 1.35
N GLN A 164 -8.10 1.44 1.55
CA GLN A 164 -7.52 2.24 0.48
C GLN A 164 -6.13 2.75 0.87
N GLY A 165 -5.25 2.90 -0.12
CA GLY A 165 -3.89 3.42 0.11
C GLY A 165 -3.89 4.95 0.21
N LEU A 166 -2.97 5.51 0.98
CA LEU A 166 -2.68 6.93 0.99
C LEU A 166 -1.37 7.17 0.23
N VAL A 167 -1.36 8.14 -0.69
CA VAL A 167 -0.24 8.34 -1.64
C VAL A 167 0.19 9.79 -1.78
N GLY A 168 -0.36 10.70 -0.99
CA GLY A 168 0.00 12.12 -1.05
C GLY A 168 -0.79 12.95 -0.06
N PHE A 169 -0.29 14.17 0.15
CA PHE A 169 -0.86 15.15 1.05
C PHE A 169 -0.67 16.55 0.44
N ASP A 170 -1.65 17.43 0.58
CA ASP A 170 -1.63 18.80 0.08
C ASP A 170 -2.10 19.74 1.20
N ASP A 171 -1.14 20.30 1.92
CA ASP A 171 -1.33 21.31 2.97
C ASP A 171 -0.89 22.71 2.54
N ARG A 172 -0.79 22.95 1.23
CA ARG A 172 -0.41 24.27 0.71
C ARG A 172 -1.43 25.33 1.12
N PRO A 173 -1.01 26.58 1.43
CA PRO A 173 -1.93 27.64 1.87
C PRO A 173 -3.12 27.86 0.94
N GLU A 174 -2.90 27.81 -0.37
CA GLU A 174 -3.95 27.95 -1.37
C GLU A 174 -4.97 26.80 -1.34
N THR A 175 -4.58 25.59 -0.91
CA THR A 175 -5.47 24.42 -0.80
C THR A 175 -6.33 24.55 0.43
N ILE A 176 -5.71 24.93 1.55
CA ILE A 176 -6.40 25.21 2.80
C ILE A 176 -7.39 26.36 2.62
N ALA A 177 -7.01 27.44 1.92
CA ALA A 177 -7.90 28.56 1.65
C ALA A 177 -9.16 28.15 0.87
N LEU A 178 -9.04 27.19 -0.04
CA LEU A 178 -10.15 26.73 -0.89
C LEU A 178 -11.04 25.69 -0.19
N TYR A 179 -10.45 24.72 0.51
CA TYR A 179 -11.18 23.58 1.08
C TYR A 179 -11.41 23.67 2.60
N GLY A 180 -10.82 24.68 3.25
CA GLY A 180 -10.86 24.94 4.68
C GLY A 180 -9.90 24.09 5.52
N GLU A 181 -9.17 23.16 4.90
CA GLU A 181 -8.25 22.21 5.56
C GLU A 181 -7.32 21.55 4.52
N PRO A 182 -6.26 20.86 4.96
CA PRO A 182 -5.44 20.04 4.07
C PRO A 182 -6.19 18.89 3.40
N LEU A 183 -5.70 18.45 2.25
CA LEU A 183 -6.23 17.29 1.53
C LEU A 183 -5.25 16.11 1.56
N ALA A 184 -5.79 14.89 1.57
CA ALA A 184 -5.03 13.66 1.41
C ALA A 184 -5.41 12.96 0.09
N ALA A 185 -4.42 12.43 -0.62
CA ALA A 185 -4.63 11.67 -1.85
C ALA A 185 -4.87 10.20 -1.49
N VAL A 186 -6.07 9.72 -1.81
CA VAL A 186 -6.48 8.35 -1.61
C VAL A 186 -6.34 7.59 -2.93
N LEU A 187 -5.67 6.45 -2.93
CA LEU A 187 -5.52 5.55 -4.07
C LEU A 187 -6.43 4.33 -3.92
N ASN A 188 -7.46 4.24 -4.77
CA ASN A 188 -8.37 3.11 -4.83
C ASN A 188 -7.72 1.88 -5.53
N SER A 189 -8.33 0.70 -5.39
CA SER A 189 -7.90 -0.57 -5.98
C SER A 189 -8.83 -1.10 -7.08
N TRP A 190 -9.86 -0.35 -7.48
CA TRP A 190 -10.82 -0.76 -8.52
C TRP A 190 -10.40 -0.38 -9.95
N GLY A 191 -9.09 -0.38 -10.23
CA GLY A 191 -8.53 -0.05 -11.53
C GLY A 191 -8.45 1.45 -11.85
N GLY A 192 -7.70 1.79 -12.91
CA GLY A 192 -7.32 3.17 -13.22
C GLY A 192 -8.45 4.09 -13.69
N ARG A 193 -9.60 3.52 -14.09
CA ARG A 193 -10.75 4.25 -14.67
C ARG A 193 -12.00 4.30 -13.79
N TRP A 194 -11.91 3.90 -12.53
CA TRP A 194 -13.07 3.91 -11.63
C TRP A 194 -13.69 5.31 -11.50
N ASN A 195 -12.84 6.34 -11.40
CA ASN A 195 -13.26 7.74 -11.29
C ASN A 195 -12.90 8.59 -12.52
N ARG A 196 -13.68 9.64 -12.72
CA ARG A 196 -13.58 10.61 -13.82
C ARG A 196 -13.27 12.01 -13.28
N GLY A 197 -12.98 12.94 -14.19
CA GLY A 197 -12.68 14.34 -13.90
C GLY A 197 -11.18 14.66 -13.99
N PRO A 198 -10.81 15.94 -13.84
CA PRO A 198 -9.42 16.39 -13.92
C PRO A 198 -8.50 15.68 -12.92
N ARG A 199 -7.21 15.62 -13.27
CA ARG A 199 -6.15 14.98 -12.48
C ARG A 199 -4.97 15.89 -12.19
N THR A 200 -4.89 17.05 -12.83
CA THR A 200 -3.80 17.98 -12.58
C THR A 200 -3.89 18.49 -11.15
N VAL A 201 -2.83 18.30 -10.37
CA VAL A 201 -2.74 18.86 -9.03
C VAL A 201 -2.66 20.37 -9.16
N ARG A 202 -3.61 21.07 -8.54
CA ARG A 202 -3.81 22.53 -8.69
C ARG A 202 -2.50 23.30 -8.54
N GLY A 203 -2.23 24.20 -9.48
CA GLY A 203 -1.01 25.04 -9.47
C GLY A 203 0.29 24.31 -9.80
N THR A 204 0.23 23.07 -10.30
CA THR A 204 1.42 22.28 -10.67
C THR A 204 1.21 21.56 -12.01
N SER A 205 2.27 20.95 -12.54
CA SER A 205 2.19 20.02 -13.67
C SER A 205 1.96 18.55 -13.25
N LEU A 206 1.91 18.27 -11.95
CA LEU A 206 1.79 16.92 -11.41
C LEU A 206 0.39 16.35 -11.67
N GLN A 207 0.33 15.04 -11.88
CA GLN A 207 -0.92 14.31 -12.08
C GLN A 207 -1.23 13.44 -10.87
N ILE A 208 -2.44 13.58 -10.34
CA ILE A 208 -3.02 12.64 -9.37
C ILE A 208 -3.00 11.24 -9.99
N PRO A 209 -2.52 10.18 -9.31
CA PRO A 209 -2.46 8.83 -9.85
C PRO A 209 -3.81 8.29 -10.37
N GLU A 210 -3.79 7.32 -11.29
CA GLU A 210 -5.03 6.71 -11.81
C GLU A 210 -5.79 5.96 -10.71
N GLY A 211 -7.12 6.17 -10.67
CA GLY A 211 -7.96 5.68 -9.59
C GLY A 211 -7.84 6.46 -8.26
N ALA A 212 -6.96 7.48 -8.18
CA ALA A 212 -6.82 8.31 -6.99
C ALA A 212 -7.67 9.58 -7.03
N TYR A 213 -7.86 10.20 -5.87
CA TYR A 213 -8.62 11.43 -5.66
C TYR A 213 -8.19 12.13 -4.37
N TRP A 214 -8.41 13.45 -4.31
CA TRP A 214 -8.26 14.20 -3.06
C TRP A 214 -9.51 14.07 -2.19
N THR A 215 -9.30 13.98 -0.88
CA THR A 215 -10.35 14.11 0.15
C THR A 215 -9.83 14.99 1.28
N LYS A 216 -10.74 15.63 2.01
CA LYS A 216 -10.43 16.34 3.25
C LYS A 216 -9.68 15.42 4.21
N ALA A 217 -8.54 15.87 4.74
CA ALA A 217 -7.68 15.02 5.57
C ALA A 217 -8.38 14.59 6.87
N SER A 218 -9.19 15.47 7.48
CA SER A 218 -9.97 15.15 8.70
C SER A 218 -10.94 13.98 8.50
N VAL A 219 -11.40 13.74 7.27
CA VAL A 219 -12.31 12.63 6.95
C VAL A 219 -11.66 11.27 7.22
N LEU A 220 -10.35 11.15 7.08
CA LEU A 220 -9.62 9.90 7.33
C LEU A 220 -9.71 9.46 8.80
N LEU A 221 -9.87 10.41 9.74
CA LEU A 221 -10.03 10.14 11.17
C LEU A 221 -11.38 9.52 11.53
N ARG A 222 -12.34 9.49 10.60
CA ARG A 222 -13.60 8.76 10.74
C ARG A 222 -13.46 7.27 10.44
N GLY A 223 -12.26 6.84 10.02
CA GLY A 223 -11.88 5.45 9.79
C GLY A 223 -10.74 5.02 10.69
N GLN A 224 -10.05 3.95 10.28
CA GLN A 224 -8.83 3.47 10.92
C GLN A 224 -7.67 3.64 9.95
N VAL A 225 -6.69 4.46 10.32
CA VAL A 225 -5.47 4.69 9.52
C VAL A 225 -4.31 3.92 10.13
N VAL A 226 -3.58 3.19 9.29
CA VAL A 226 -2.42 2.39 9.67
C VAL A 226 -1.21 2.83 8.84
N ALA A 227 -0.10 3.08 9.50
CA ALA A 227 1.21 3.18 8.89
C ALA A 227 1.98 1.87 9.06
N LEU A 228 2.76 1.53 8.04
CA LEU A 228 3.67 0.39 8.02
C LEU A 228 5.11 0.90 7.90
N SER A 229 6.03 0.23 8.60
CA SER A 229 7.48 0.44 8.45
C SER A 229 8.15 -0.81 7.90
N SER A 230 9.32 -0.60 7.28
CA SER A 230 10.39 -1.55 6.98
C SER A 230 9.94 -2.91 6.45
N VAL A 231 10.25 -3.20 5.20
CA VAL A 231 9.97 -4.48 4.56
C VAL A 231 11.27 -5.26 4.37
N ALA A 232 11.34 -6.45 4.96
CA ALA A 232 12.55 -7.24 4.95
C ALA A 232 12.64 -8.23 3.77
N GLY A 233 13.87 -8.65 3.45
CA GLY A 233 14.14 -9.96 2.81
C GLY A 233 14.46 -9.92 1.32
N TRP A 234 14.66 -8.75 0.73
CA TRP A 234 15.15 -8.54 -0.64
C TRP A 234 16.49 -7.81 -0.62
N PRO A 235 17.60 -8.45 -0.22
CA PRO A 235 18.91 -7.81 -0.20
C PRO A 235 19.24 -7.16 -1.55
N ALA A 236 19.73 -5.92 -1.51
CA ALA A 236 20.18 -5.21 -2.68
C ALA A 236 21.25 -6.02 -3.42
N ARG A 237 21.10 -6.13 -4.74
CA ARG A 237 22.08 -6.81 -5.59
C ARG A 237 23.40 -6.06 -5.49
N LYS A 238 24.44 -6.73 -4.99
CA LYS A 238 25.82 -6.25 -5.18
C LYS A 238 26.12 -6.29 -6.67
N LEU A 239 26.29 -5.13 -7.29
CA LEU A 239 26.85 -5.06 -8.62
C LEU A 239 28.26 -5.63 -8.56
N THR A 240 28.59 -6.54 -9.48
CA THR A 240 29.98 -6.96 -9.67
C THR A 240 30.77 -5.73 -10.07
N ASN A 241 31.60 -5.19 -9.18
CA ASN A 241 32.60 -4.23 -9.59
C ASN A 241 33.58 -5.02 -10.47
N TYR A 242 33.81 -4.58 -11.70
CA TYR A 242 34.90 -5.12 -12.53
C TYR A 242 36.20 -4.38 -12.20
N GLY A 243 36.46 -4.11 -10.91
CA GLY A 243 37.54 -3.22 -10.46
C GLY A 243 37.22 -1.73 -10.50
N ALA A 244 35.96 -1.34 -10.70
CA ALA A 244 35.54 0.06 -10.60
C ALA A 244 35.21 0.43 -9.14
N GLU A 245 36.23 0.86 -8.39
CA GLU A 245 36.08 1.58 -7.12
C GLU A 245 35.90 3.08 -7.43
N GLY A 246 34.72 3.43 -7.93
CA GLY A 246 34.42 4.81 -8.29
C GLY A 246 34.18 5.67 -7.05
N ASN A 247 35.16 6.50 -6.67
CA ASN A 247 34.92 7.72 -5.89
C ASN A 247 34.34 8.77 -6.85
N VAL A 248 33.02 8.86 -6.94
CA VAL A 248 32.30 10.04 -7.45
C VAL A 248 31.19 10.38 -6.48
#